data_AF-A0A9P6QYJ3-F1
#
_entry.id   AF-A0A9P6QYJ3-F1
#
_cell.length_a   1.000
_cell.length_b   1.000
_cell.length_c   1.000
_cell.angle_alpha   90.00
_cell.angle_beta   90.00
_cell.angle_gamma   90.00
#
_symmetry.space_group_name_H-M   'P 1'
#
loop_
_entity.id
_entity.type
_entity.pdbx_description
1 polymer ?
#
loop_
_entity_poly.entity_id
_entity_poly.type
_entity_poly.pdbx_seq_one_letter_code
_entity_poly.pdbx_strand_id
1 'polypeptide(L)'
;MSTSPDLKFAFGNFNYICSTVSLTLCPLVGDADGIEPICYSRNVRLVDTLIFQPSTLIVHFIALVMTAIMIYHIRSKYTAVGRKEIIMFFYLYMLVTIMDLLLISGIIPTSSDLYPYFTGIHLGLISATFWCLLLNGFVGFQFAEDGTPLSLW
;
A
#
# COMPACT_ATOMS: atom_id res chain seq x y z
N MET A 1 -27.25 -16.12 -3.48
CA MET A 1 -26.80 -15.41 -4.70
C MET A 1 -27.04 -13.93 -4.44
N SER A 2 -26.05 -13.24 -3.87
CA SER A 2 -26.14 -11.79 -3.67
C SER A 2 -26.16 -11.14 -5.04
N THR A 3 -27.28 -10.51 -5.37
CA THR A 3 -27.44 -9.68 -6.57
C THR A 3 -26.36 -8.60 -6.53
N SER A 4 -25.36 -8.70 -7.40
CA SER A 4 -24.41 -7.61 -7.62
C SER A 4 -25.22 -6.40 -8.09
N PRO A 5 -25.23 -5.27 -7.36
CA PRO A 5 -25.80 -4.05 -7.90
C PRO A 5 -25.05 -3.72 -9.20
N ASP A 6 -25.77 -3.37 -10.27
CA ASP A 6 -25.20 -2.87 -11.54
C ASP A 6 -24.54 -1.50 -11.30
N LEU A 7 -23.41 -1.52 -10.59
CA LEU A 7 -22.60 -0.35 -10.29
C LEU A 7 -21.84 0.02 -11.56
N LYS A 8 -22.18 1.17 -12.12
CA LYS A 8 -21.44 1.75 -13.24
C LYS A 8 -20.30 2.59 -12.71
N PHE A 9 -19.15 2.49 -13.36
CA PHE A 9 -18.05 3.41 -13.11
C PHE A 9 -18.50 4.84 -13.39
N ALA A 10 -18.38 5.72 -12.40
CA ALA A 10 -18.65 7.14 -12.54
C ALA A 10 -17.55 7.91 -11.79
N PHE A 11 -17.02 8.94 -12.44
CA PHE A 11 -15.98 9.78 -11.85
C PHE A 11 -16.54 10.46 -10.58
N GLY A 12 -15.78 10.39 -9.48
CA GLY A 12 -16.21 10.90 -8.18
C GLY A 12 -17.15 9.97 -7.39
N ASN A 13 -17.55 8.83 -7.94
CA ASN A 13 -18.31 7.81 -7.22
C ASN A 13 -17.43 6.59 -6.91
N PHE A 14 -17.17 6.35 -5.62
CA PHE A 14 -16.31 5.25 -5.16
C PHE A 14 -17.04 3.91 -5.00
N ASN A 15 -18.37 3.86 -5.13
CA ASN A 15 -19.15 2.63 -4.93
C ASN A 15 -18.69 1.47 -5.83
N TYR A 16 -18.36 1.77 -7.09
CA TYR A 16 -17.87 0.75 -8.04
C TYR A 16 -16.49 0.21 -7.65
N ILE A 17 -15.56 1.09 -7.26
CA ILE A 17 -14.19 0.69 -6.91
C ILE A 17 -14.17 -0.04 -5.56
N CYS A 18 -14.89 0.48 -4.57
CA CYS A 18 -14.91 -0.09 -3.22
C CYS A 18 -15.70 -1.40 -3.13
N SER A 19 -16.65 -1.64 -4.03
CA SER A 19 -17.34 -2.94 -4.12
C SER A 19 -16.49 -4.05 -4.78
N THR A 20 -15.45 -3.67 -5.53
CA THR A 20 -14.58 -4.62 -6.26
C THR A 20 -13.24 -4.87 -5.56
N VAL A 21 -12.70 -3.87 -4.86
CA VAL A 21 -11.39 -3.95 -4.19
C VAL A 21 -11.48 -3.38 -2.78
N SER A 22 -10.87 -4.06 -1.81
CA SER A 22 -10.69 -3.55 -0.44
C SER A 22 -9.56 -2.53 -0.38
N LEU A 23 -9.85 -1.25 -0.63
CA LEU A 23 -8.92 -0.15 -0.33
C LEU A 23 -9.12 0.32 1.12
N THR A 24 -8.04 0.78 1.75
CA THR A 24 -8.06 1.34 3.11
C THR A 24 -9.01 2.54 3.27
N LEU A 25 -9.31 3.25 2.17
CA LEU A 25 -10.26 4.36 2.12
C LEU A 25 -11.74 3.93 2.07
N CYS A 26 -12.05 2.70 1.66
CA CYS A 26 -13.42 2.27 1.40
C CYS A 26 -14.33 2.21 2.65
N PRO A 27 -13.81 1.85 3.85
CA PRO A 27 -14.59 1.96 5.08
C PRO A 27 -14.91 3.42 5.50
N LEU A 28 -14.24 4.42 4.91
CA LEU A 28 -14.43 5.84 5.22
C LEU A 28 -15.37 6.55 4.23
N VAL A 29 -15.69 5.90 3.11
CA VAL A 29 -16.48 6.49 2.02
C VAL A 29 -17.79 5.72 1.91
N GLY A 30 -18.91 6.43 1.78
CA GLY A 30 -20.24 5.84 1.67
C GLY A 30 -21.16 6.24 2.82
N ASP A 31 -22.22 5.46 3.02
CA ASP A 31 -23.16 5.61 4.14
C ASP A 31 -22.51 5.25 5.49
N ALA A 32 -23.26 5.34 6.58
CA ALA A 32 -22.79 5.29 7.97
C ALA A 32 -21.88 4.09 8.35
N ASP A 33 -21.95 2.97 7.62
CA ASP A 33 -21.17 1.76 7.87
C ASP A 33 -19.99 1.54 6.90
N GLY A 34 -19.75 2.47 5.96
CA GLY A 34 -18.72 2.35 4.92
C GLY A 34 -19.04 1.33 3.82
N ILE A 35 -18.21 1.26 2.78
CA ILE A 35 -18.41 0.32 1.66
C ILE A 35 -17.44 -0.85 1.79
N GLU A 36 -17.98 -2.08 1.78
CA GLU A 36 -17.20 -3.32 1.73
C GLU A 36 -17.24 -3.99 0.35
N PRO A 37 -16.19 -4.72 -0.04
CA PRO A 37 -16.17 -5.45 -1.32
C PRO A 37 -17.13 -6.65 -1.30
N ILE A 38 -17.68 -6.98 -2.46
CA ILE A 38 -18.63 -8.09 -2.62
C ILE A 38 -17.94 -9.46 -2.40
N CYS A 39 -16.65 -9.53 -2.69
CA CYS A 39 -15.83 -10.74 -2.53
C CYS A 39 -14.58 -10.40 -1.71
N TYR A 40 -14.49 -10.93 -0.49
CA TYR A 40 -13.32 -10.80 0.37
C TYR A 40 -12.94 -12.15 0.99
N SER A 41 -11.68 -12.27 1.41
CA SER A 41 -11.21 -13.46 2.15
C SER A 41 -11.95 -13.56 3.47
N ARG A 42 -12.50 -14.75 3.76
CA ARG A 42 -13.30 -15.00 4.95
C ARG A 42 -12.53 -14.63 6.22
N ASN A 43 -13.14 -13.77 7.04
CA ASN A 43 -12.58 -13.36 8.33
C ASN A 43 -12.47 -14.57 9.27
N VAL A 44 -11.38 -14.62 10.04
CA VAL A 44 -11.13 -15.68 11.01
C VAL A 44 -11.18 -15.06 12.40
N ARG A 45 -11.91 -15.70 13.32
CA ARG A 45 -11.95 -15.29 14.73
C ARG A 45 -10.90 -16.09 15.49
N LEU A 46 -9.91 -15.40 16.06
CA LEU A 46 -8.96 -15.97 17.01
C LEU A 46 -9.37 -15.53 18.41
N VAL A 47 -10.04 -16.41 19.14
CA VAL A 47 -10.51 -16.22 20.53
C VAL A 47 -11.28 -14.90 20.71
N ASP A 48 -10.60 -13.81 21.02
CA ASP A 48 -11.19 -12.48 21.29
C ASP A 48 -10.94 -11.43 20.18
N THR A 49 -10.09 -11.72 19.18
CA THR A 49 -9.82 -10.78 18.07
C THR A 49 -10.34 -11.34 16.73
N LEU A 50 -11.06 -10.48 16.00
CA LEU A 50 -11.48 -10.79 14.63
C LEU A 50 -10.41 -10.23 13.69
N ILE A 51 -9.71 -11.12 12.98
CA ILE A 51 -8.74 -10.73 11.97
C ILE A 51 -9.46 -10.67 10.62
N PHE A 52 -9.42 -9.50 10.02
CA PHE A 52 -9.96 -9.28 8.69
C PHE A 52 -8.96 -9.78 7.64
N GLN A 53 -9.48 -10.49 6.64
CA GLN A 53 -8.72 -10.93 5.45
C GLN A 53 -7.33 -11.55 5.77
N PRO A 54 -7.24 -12.68 6.49
CA PRO A 54 -5.95 -13.26 6.90
C PRO A 54 -5.05 -13.65 5.71
N SER A 55 -5.66 -13.94 4.55
CA SER A 55 -4.91 -14.26 3.33
C SER A 55 -4.06 -13.09 2.84
N THR A 56 -4.57 -11.85 2.90
CA THR A 56 -3.83 -10.66 2.46
C THR A 56 -2.70 -10.36 3.45
N LEU A 57 -2.94 -10.54 4.75
CA LEU A 57 -1.92 -10.39 5.81
C LEU A 57 -0.68 -11.24 5.51
N ILE A 58 -0.86 -12.53 5.18
CA ILE A 58 0.26 -13.42 4.87
C ILE A 58 1.05 -12.90 3.65
N VAL A 59 0.36 -12.41 2.62
CA VAL A 59 1.01 -11.84 1.43
C VAL A 59 1.80 -10.58 1.79
N HIS A 60 1.26 -9.68 2.63
CA HIS A 60 1.99 -8.50 3.10
C HIS A 60 3.23 -8.86 3.91
N PHE A 61 3.16 -9.90 4.75
CA PHE A 61 4.32 -10.37 5.50
C PHE A 61 5.42 -10.88 4.57
N ILE A 62 5.06 -11.68 3.57
CA ILE A 62 6.01 -12.17 2.55
C ILE A 62 6.60 -10.99 1.77
N ALA A 63 5.76 -10.03 1.37
CA ALA A 63 6.20 -8.83 0.66
C ALA A 63 7.21 -8.02 1.48
N LEU A 64 7.00 -7.87 2.80
CA LEU A 64 7.91 -7.17 3.70
C LEU A 64 9.27 -7.88 3.78
N VAL A 65 9.27 -9.21 3.94
CA VAL A 65 10.51 -10.02 3.98
C VAL A 65 11.27 -9.90 2.66
N MET A 66 10.60 -10.04 1.51
CA MET A 66 11.22 -9.90 0.20
C MET A 66 11.77 -8.48 -0.04
N THR A 67 11.05 -7.45 0.41
CA THR A 67 11.50 -6.06 0.35
C THR A 67 12.78 -5.86 1.15
N ALA A 68 12.87 -6.44 2.35
CA ALA A 68 14.08 -6.35 3.17
C ALA A 68 15.29 -7.03 2.51
N ILE A 69 15.10 -8.21 1.91
CA ILE A 69 16.15 -8.92 1.15
C ILE A 69 16.64 -8.05 -0.02
N MET A 70 15.71 -7.44 -0.75
CA MET A 70 16.04 -6.60 -1.88
C MET A 70 16.84 -5.35 -1.47
N ILE A 71 16.46 -4.69 -0.37
CA ILE A 71 17.22 -3.57 0.19
C ILE A 71 18.65 -4.01 0.53
N TYR A 72 18.82 -5.18 1.14
CA TYR A 72 20.14 -5.74 1.44
C TYR A 72 20.98 -5.95 0.17
N HIS A 73 20.40 -6.55 -0.87
CA HIS A 73 21.09 -6.80 -2.14
C HIS A 73 21.50 -5.51 -2.87
N ILE A 74 20.66 -4.47 -2.83
CA ILE A 74 20.97 -3.19 -3.48
C ILE A 74 22.10 -2.47 -2.75
N ARG A 75 22.13 -2.54 -1.42
CA ARG A 75 23.23 -1.97 -0.62
C ARG A 75 24.56 -2.68 -0.84
N SER A 76 24.55 -3.98 -1.16
CA SER A 76 25.76 -4.79 -1.35
C SER A 76 26.53 -4.51 -2.65
N LYS A 77 25.89 -3.96 -3.68
CA LYS A 77 26.58 -3.58 -4.94
C LYS A 77 27.13 -2.18 -4.80
N TYR A 78 28.31 -1.81 -5.30
CA TYR A 78 28.92 -0.45 -5.10
C TYR A 78 28.97 0.46 -6.36
N THR A 79 28.57 -0.04 -7.54
CA THR A 79 28.73 0.68 -8.83
C THR A 79 27.48 0.61 -9.70
N ALA A 80 26.32 1.03 -9.16
CA ALA A 80 25.05 1.03 -9.88
C ALA A 80 24.46 2.44 -9.90
N VAL A 81 24.10 2.91 -11.09
CA VAL A 81 23.35 4.15 -11.35
C VAL A 81 21.96 4.03 -10.71
N GLY A 82 21.45 5.10 -10.09
CA GLY A 82 20.13 5.12 -9.45
C GLY A 82 20.00 4.34 -8.15
N ARG A 83 21.11 3.93 -7.52
CA ARG A 83 21.10 3.11 -6.29
C ARG A 83 20.36 3.79 -5.14
N LYS A 84 20.65 5.06 -4.85
CA LYS A 84 20.03 5.77 -3.72
C LYS A 84 18.54 5.99 -3.95
N GLU A 85 18.17 6.35 -5.17
CA GLU A 85 16.79 6.58 -5.60
C GLU A 85 15.93 5.30 -5.51
N ILE A 86 16.44 4.17 -6.00
CA ILE A 86 15.69 2.90 -5.90
C ILE A 86 15.59 2.37 -4.45
N ILE A 87 16.61 2.63 -3.62
CA ILE A 87 16.55 2.31 -2.18
C ILE A 87 15.46 3.15 -1.50
N MET A 88 15.36 4.44 -1.83
CA MET A 88 14.31 5.32 -1.30
C MET A 88 12.92 4.79 -1.65
N PHE A 89 12.71 4.34 -2.89
CA PHE A 89 11.47 3.67 -3.29
C PHE A 89 11.16 2.44 -2.42
N PHE A 90 12.14 1.56 -2.20
CA PHE A 90 11.91 0.36 -1.39
C PHE A 90 11.65 0.67 0.09
N TYR A 91 12.25 1.72 0.66
CA TYR A 91 11.90 2.17 2.01
C TYR A 91 10.47 2.71 2.08
N LEU A 92 10.04 3.51 1.11
CA LEU A 92 8.65 3.99 1.06
C LEU A 92 7.67 2.83 0.86
N TYR A 93 7.98 1.86 -0.01
CA TYR A 93 7.18 0.65 -0.20
C TYR A 93 7.09 -0.20 1.08
N MET A 94 8.18 -0.34 1.82
CA MET A 94 8.18 -1.00 3.13
C MET A 94 7.26 -0.28 4.13
N LEU A 95 7.27 1.06 4.14
CA LEU A 95 6.41 1.84 5.02
C LEU A 95 4.93 1.72 4.61
N VAL A 96 4.62 1.80 3.31
CA VAL A 96 3.26 1.57 2.78
C VAL A 96 2.74 0.20 3.19
N THR A 97 3.52 -0.86 3.00
CA THR A 97 3.11 -2.24 3.32
C THR A 97 2.91 -2.46 4.82
N ILE A 98 3.70 -1.82 5.68
CA ILE A 98 3.48 -1.85 7.13
C ILE A 98 2.17 -1.15 7.50
N MET A 99 1.90 0.04 6.95
CA MET A 99 0.64 0.75 7.20
C MET A 99 -0.57 -0.04 6.71
N ASP A 100 -0.44 -0.67 5.53
CA ASP A 100 -1.48 -1.53 4.96
C ASP A 100 -1.77 -2.74 5.86
N LEU A 101 -0.72 -3.36 6.41
CA LEU A 101 -0.87 -4.46 7.36
C LEU A 101 -1.66 -4.01 8.61
N LEU A 102 -1.38 -2.81 9.16
CA LEU A 102 -2.09 -2.30 10.34
C LEU A 102 -3.58 -2.02 10.08
N LEU A 103 -3.90 -1.49 8.89
CA LEU A 103 -5.27 -1.10 8.52
C LEU A 103 -6.10 -2.31 8.07
N ILE A 104 -5.56 -3.17 7.19
CA ILE A 104 -6.28 -4.31 6.61
C ILE A 104 -6.46 -5.47 7.60
N SER A 105 -5.47 -5.73 8.46
CA SER A 105 -5.59 -6.83 9.44
C SER A 105 -6.64 -6.57 10.54
N GLY A 106 -7.13 -5.34 10.65
CA GLY A 106 -8.06 -4.91 11.70
C GLY A 106 -7.40 -4.71 13.06
N ILE A 107 -6.07 -4.55 13.13
CA ILE A 107 -5.37 -4.12 14.35
C ILE A 107 -5.89 -2.74 14.77
N ILE A 108 -6.08 -1.85 13.81
CA ILE A 108 -6.79 -0.58 14.00
C ILE A 108 -8.22 -0.78 13.51
N PRO A 109 -9.22 -0.86 14.42
CA PRO A 109 -10.60 -1.07 14.01
C PRO A 109 -11.13 0.19 13.30
N THR A 110 -11.96 -0.02 12.28
CA THR A 110 -12.61 1.06 11.50
C THR A 110 -13.48 1.97 12.35
N SER A 111 -14.01 1.46 13.47
CA SER A 111 -14.79 2.24 14.45
C SER A 111 -13.95 3.18 15.31
N SER A 112 -12.62 3.10 15.26
CA SER A 112 -11.75 4.00 16.04
C SER A 112 -11.54 5.33 15.34
N ASP A 113 -11.53 6.41 16.11
CA ASP A 113 -11.24 7.77 15.61
C ASP A 113 -9.83 7.90 15.00
N LEU A 114 -8.94 6.94 15.29
CA LEU A 114 -7.58 6.90 14.74
C LEU A 114 -7.54 6.41 13.30
N TYR A 115 -8.49 5.58 12.88
CA TYR A 115 -8.53 4.99 11.54
C TYR A 115 -8.41 6.03 10.40
N PRO A 116 -9.17 7.14 10.36
CA PRO A 116 -9.04 8.14 9.30
C PRO A 116 -7.64 8.77 9.21
N TYR A 117 -6.96 9.00 10.34
CA TYR A 117 -5.62 9.59 10.36
C TYR A 117 -4.59 8.64 9.76
N PHE A 118 -4.61 7.37 10.15
CA PHE A 118 -3.70 6.36 9.59
C PHE A 118 -3.98 6.10 8.11
N THR A 119 -5.24 6.07 7.70
CA THR A 119 -5.60 5.97 6.28
C THR A 119 -5.11 7.18 5.48
N GLY A 120 -5.21 8.39 6.03
CA GLY A 120 -4.66 9.59 5.40
C GLY A 120 -3.14 9.51 5.20
N ILE A 121 -2.40 9.05 6.21
CA ILE A 121 -0.95 8.82 6.12
C ILE A 121 -0.64 7.78 5.04
N HIS A 122 -1.36 6.66 5.04
CA HIS A 122 -1.18 5.59 4.06
C HIS A 122 -1.42 6.05 2.61
N LEU A 123 -2.47 6.83 2.36
CA LEU A 123 -2.71 7.43 1.03
C LEU A 123 -1.62 8.43 0.63
N GLY A 124 -1.13 9.23 1.58
CA GLY A 124 0.02 10.12 1.38
C GLY A 124 1.26 9.34 0.97
N LEU A 125 1.55 8.23 1.62
CA LEU A 125 2.68 7.36 1.30
C LEU A 125 2.54 6.69 -0.06
N ILE A 126 1.34 6.23 -0.43
CA ILE A 126 1.07 5.70 -1.78
C ILE A 126 1.39 6.78 -2.83
N SER A 127 0.89 8.01 -2.67
CA SER A 127 1.16 9.08 -3.62
C SER A 127 2.66 9.43 -3.70
N ALA A 128 3.37 9.44 -2.56
CA ALA A 128 4.82 9.62 -2.51
C ALA A 128 5.57 8.48 -3.22
N THR A 129 5.16 7.22 -3.05
CA THR A 129 5.77 6.09 -3.78
C THR A 129 5.57 6.20 -5.28
N PHE A 130 4.40 6.65 -5.73
CA PHE A 130 4.11 6.83 -7.16
C PHE A 130 4.99 7.92 -7.78
N TRP A 131 5.16 9.05 -7.08
CA TRP A 131 6.08 10.10 -7.50
C TRP A 131 7.55 9.65 -7.48
N CYS A 132 7.96 8.89 -6.47
CA CYS A 132 9.30 8.30 -6.41
C CYS A 132 9.55 7.35 -7.60
N LEU A 133 8.59 6.50 -7.95
CA LEU A 133 8.67 5.64 -9.14
C LEU A 133 8.81 6.45 -10.43
N LEU A 134 8.05 7.53 -10.57
CA LEU A 134 8.13 8.42 -11.71
C LEU A 134 9.53 9.05 -11.84
N LEU A 135 10.08 9.57 -10.73
CA LEU A 135 11.43 10.17 -10.71
C LEU A 135 12.52 9.13 -10.99
N ASN A 136 12.39 7.92 -10.45
CA ASN A 136 13.29 6.80 -10.75
C ASN A 136 13.31 6.47 -12.25
N GLY A 137 12.18 6.64 -12.94
CA GLY A 137 12.07 6.47 -14.39
C GLY A 137 12.97 7.45 -15.18
N PHE A 138 13.10 8.69 -14.74
CA PHE A 138 13.93 9.69 -15.42
C PHE A 138 15.43 9.39 -15.33
N VAL A 139 15.88 8.76 -14.24
CA VAL A 139 17.28 8.35 -14.06
C VAL A 139 17.68 7.29 -15.10
N GLY A 140 16.76 6.39 -15.48
CA GLY A 140 16.99 5.36 -16.50
C GLY A 140 17.24 5.92 -17.90
N PHE A 141 16.72 7.11 -18.20
CA PHE A 141 16.94 7.81 -19.48
C PHE A 141 18.09 8.82 -19.43
N GLN A 142 18.81 8.90 -18.31
CA GLN A 142 19.90 9.86 -18.08
C GLN A 142 19.50 11.33 -18.27
N PHE A 143 18.21 11.67 -18.11
CA PHE A 143 17.77 13.07 -18.07
C PHE A 143 18.32 13.80 -16.83
N ALA A 144 18.59 13.06 -15.77
CA ALA A 144 19.35 13.51 -14.61
C ALA A 144 20.73 12.84 -14.66
N GLU A 145 21.80 13.64 -14.72
CA GLU A 145 23.17 13.15 -14.74
C GLU A 145 23.54 12.54 -13.39
N ASP A 146 23.59 11.21 -13.34
CA ASP A 146 24.01 10.45 -12.16
C ASP A 146 25.54 10.25 -12.18
N GLY A 147 26.28 11.32 -11.87
CA GLY A 147 27.75 11.35 -11.90
C GLY A 147 28.41 12.23 -10.84
N THR A 148 27.62 12.81 -9.93
CA THR A 148 28.15 13.65 -8.85
C THR A 148 28.73 12.79 -7.73
N PRO A 149 29.75 13.25 -6.99
CA PRO A 149 30.34 12.50 -5.87
C PRO A 149 29.32 12.15 -4.78
N LEU A 150 28.17 12.83 -4.73
CA LEU A 150 27.07 12.55 -3.82
C LEU A 150 26.43 11.17 -4.03
N SER A 151 26.55 10.57 -5.22
CA SER A 151 25.98 9.23 -5.51
C SER A 151 26.85 8.08 -5.01
N LEU A 152 28.12 8.35 -4.67
CA LEU A 152 29.09 7.36 -4.18
C LEU A 152 29.01 7.10 -2.67
N TRP A 153 28.45 8.04 -1.89
CA TRP A 153 28.41 8.01 -0.41
C TRP A 153 26.99 7.84 0.12
#